data_AF-A0A847J821-F1
#
_entry.id   AF-A0A847J821-F1
#
_cell.length_a   1.000
_cell.length_b   1.000
_cell.length_c   1.000
_cell.angle_alpha   90.00
_cell.angle_beta   90.00
_cell.angle_gamma   90.00
#
_symmetry.space_group_name_H-M   'P 1'
#
loop_
_entity.id
_entity.type
_entity.pdbx_description
1 polymer ?
#
loop_
_entity_poly.entity_id
_entity_poly.type
_entity_poly.pdbx_seq_one_letter_code
_entity_poly.pdbx_strand_id
1 'polypeptide(L)' 'RAGGAWTIRQSELTSARLAEELTKAMTDPDQLADAAAAARAAGKPDAVARLADLVEAVAARR' A
#
# COMPACT_ATOMS: atom_id res chain seq x y z
N ARG A 1 8.35 3.37 -5.14
CA ARG A 1 7.50 2.53 -4.25
C ARG A 1 7.12 3.39 -3.05
N ALA A 2 5.87 3.32 -2.58
CA ALA A 2 5.39 4.21 -1.51
C ALA A 2 5.99 3.90 -0.13
N GLY A 3 6.46 2.66 0.10
CA GLY A 3 7.11 2.26 1.37
C GLY A 3 6.16 1.70 2.43
N GLY A 4 4.84 1.70 2.18
CA GLY A 4 3.86 1.23 3.17
C GLY A 4 3.65 -0.29 3.25
N ALA A 5 4.38 -1.07 2.45
CA ALA A 5 4.32 -2.53 2.46
C ALA A 5 5.56 -3.14 1.80
N TRP A 6 5.82 -4.41 2.14
CA TRP A 6 6.86 -5.25 1.54
C TRP A 6 6.25 -6.41 0.78
N THR A 7 6.83 -6.73 -0.37
CA THR A 7 6.36 -7.82 -1.23
C THR A 7 7.28 -9.03 -1.08
N ILE A 8 6.68 -10.20 -0.86
CA ILE A 8 7.38 -11.49 -0.91
C ILE A 8 6.99 -12.17 -2.22
N ARG A 9 7.97 -12.70 -2.97
CA ARG A 9 7.65 -13.47 -4.19
C ARG A 9 6.90 -14.73 -3.79
N GLN A 10 5.87 -15.11 -4.54
CA GLN A 10 5.06 -16.30 -4.22
C GLN A 10 5.91 -17.58 -4.11
N SER A 11 6.94 -17.73 -4.95
CA SER A 11 7.87 -18.87 -4.89
C SER A 11 8.73 -18.92 -3.61
N GLU A 12 8.84 -17.82 -2.89
CA GLU A 12 9.60 -17.67 -1.65
C GLU A 12 8.71 -17.64 -0.42
N LEU A 13 7.38 -17.59 -0.60
CA LEU A 13 6.41 -17.53 0.47
C LEU A 13 6.30 -18.90 1.16
N THR A 14 7.18 -19.11 2.12
CA THR A 14 7.20 -20.27 3.02
C THR A 14 6.85 -19.82 4.44
N SER A 15 6.44 -20.75 5.30
CA SER A 15 6.17 -20.47 6.71
C SER A 15 7.38 -19.87 7.43
N ALA A 16 8.57 -20.43 7.18
CA ALA A 16 9.83 -19.93 7.76
C ALA A 16 10.13 -18.50 7.29
N ARG A 17 9.97 -18.22 5.99
CA ARG A 17 10.17 -16.87 5.45
C ARG A 17 9.19 -15.86 6.04
N LEU A 18 7.92 -16.24 6.17
CA LEU A 18 6.90 -15.38 6.77
C LEU A 18 7.22 -15.07 8.24
N ALA A 19 7.63 -16.08 9.02
CA ALA A 19 8.01 -15.89 10.42
C ALA A 19 9.22 -14.95 10.58
N GLU A 20 10.20 -15.05 9.67
CA GLU A 20 11.37 -14.17 9.64
C GLU A 20 10.96 -12.71 9.41
N GLU A 21 10.07 -12.44 8.44
CA GLU A 21 9.63 -11.09 8.13
C GLU A 21 8.77 -10.49 9.26
N LEU A 22 7.90 -11.29 9.89
CA LEU A 22 7.17 -10.87 11.09
C LEU A 22 8.11 -10.53 12.25
N THR A 23 9.13 -11.36 12.46
CA THR A 23 10.13 -11.13 13.52
C THR A 23 10.86 -9.81 13.29
N LYS A 24 11.34 -9.57 12.05
CA LYS A 24 12.01 -8.31 11.69
C LYS A 24 11.12 -7.10 11.96
N ALA A 25 9.87 -7.16 11.49
CA ALA A 25 8.90 -6.09 11.70
C ALA A 25 8.65 -5.83 13.19
N MET A 26 8.53 -6.87 14.02
CA MET A 26 8.33 -6.72 15.47
C MET A 26 9.56 -6.17 16.20
N THR A 27 10.76 -6.36 15.64
CA THR A 27 12.02 -5.87 16.24
C THR A 27 12.43 -4.47 15.79
N ASP A 28 11.76 -3.90 14.79
CA ASP A 28 12.06 -2.58 14.22
C ASP A 28 10.80 -1.69 14.18
N PRO A 29 10.42 -1.06 15.30
CA PRO A 29 9.22 -0.23 15.40
C PRO A 29 9.30 1.06 14.56
N ASP A 30 10.50 1.60 14.33
CA ASP A 30 10.69 2.81 13.55
C ASP A 30 10.36 2.54 12.06
N GLN A 31 10.83 1.41 11.54
CA GLN A 31 10.46 0.95 10.20
C GLN A 31 8.93 0.77 10.04
N LEU A 32 8.25 0.28 11.07
CA LEU A 32 6.79 0.16 11.06
C LEU A 32 6.08 1.52 11.06
N ALA A 33 6.60 2.49 11.81
CA ALA A 33 6.06 3.85 11.84
C ALA A 33 6.19 4.53 10.47
N ASP A 34 7.35 4.39 9.82
CA ASP A 34 7.60 4.89 8.47
C ASP A 34 6.65 4.24 7.45
N ALA A 35 6.48 2.92 7.53
CA ALA A 35 5.55 2.19 6.67
C ALA A 35 4.10 2.63 6.90
N ALA A 36 3.68 2.89 8.14
CA ALA A 36 2.35 3.40 8.44
C ALA A 36 2.12 4.80 7.86
N ALA A 37 3.10 5.70 7.99
CA ALA A 37 3.04 7.04 7.39
C ALA A 37 2.95 6.98 5.86
N ALA A 38 3.76 6.13 5.24
CA ALA A 38 3.74 5.86 3.81
C ALA A 38 2.40 5.28 3.32
N ALA A 39 1.84 4.30 4.05
CA ALA A 39 0.54 3.71 3.74
C ALA A 39 -0.58 4.76 3.81
N ARG A 40 -0.55 5.63 4.83
CA ARG A 40 -1.48 6.75 4.96
C ARG A 40 -1.37 7.74 3.80
N ALA A 41 -0.15 8.08 3.40
CA ALA A 41 0.11 9.01 2.29
C ALA A 41 -0.27 8.43 0.92
N ALA A 42 -0.28 7.09 0.77
CA ALA A 42 -0.73 6.43 -0.45
C ALA A 42 -2.25 6.51 -0.67
N GLY A 43 -3.02 6.74 0.41
CA GLY A 43 -4.46 6.94 0.33
C GLY A 43 -4.81 8.23 -0.41
N LYS A 44 -5.90 8.20 -1.19
CA LYS A 44 -6.37 9.35 -1.97
C LYS A 44 -7.80 9.72 -1.53
N PRO A 45 -7.96 10.63 -0.55
CA PRO A 45 -9.26 10.93 0.08
C PRO A 45 -10.34 11.40 -0.90
N ASP A 46 -9.94 12.04 -2.00
CA ASP A 46 -10.80 12.56 -3.06
C ASP A 46 -10.99 11.59 -4.23
N ALA A 47 -10.57 10.33 -4.11
CA ALA A 47 -10.58 9.37 -5.22
C ALA A 47 -11.96 9.18 -5.86
N VAL A 48 -13.03 9.18 -5.05
CA VAL A 48 -14.42 9.05 -5.53
C VAL A 48 -14.84 10.28 -6.33
N ALA A 49 -14.53 11.48 -5.86
CA ALA A 49 -14.82 12.72 -6.59
C ALA A 49 -14.08 12.75 -7.93
N ARG A 50 -12.78 12.42 -7.92
CA ARG A 50 -11.97 12.32 -9.14
C ARG A 50 -12.51 11.29 -10.14
N LEU A 51 -13.11 10.21 -9.65
CA LEU A 51 -13.76 9.22 -10.50
C LEU A 51 -15.06 9.78 -11.10
N ALA A 52 -15.87 10.48 -10.30
CA ALA A 52 -17.07 11.16 -10.79
C ALA A 52 -16.73 12.18 -11.89
N ASP A 53 -15.76 13.08 -11.64
CA ASP A 53 -15.29 14.06 -12.61
C ASP A 53 -14.86 13.41 -13.93
N LEU A 54 -14.15 12.28 -13.84
CA LEU A 54 -13.73 11.51 -15.01
C LEU A 54 -14.93 10.95 -15.78
N VAL A 55 -15.91 10.37 -15.08
CA VAL A 55 -17.11 9.81 -15.71
C VAL A 55 -17.94 10.90 -16.38
N GLU A 56 -18.14 12.05 -15.73
CA GLU A 56 -18.85 13.20 -16.29
C GLU A 56 -18.15 13.74 -17.55
N ALA A 57 -16.83 13.90 -17.50
CA ALA A 57 -16.04 14.35 -18.65
C ALA A 57 -16.11 13.39 -19.85
N VAL A 58 -16.17 12.08 -19.60
CA VAL A 58 -16.34 11.07 -20.66
C VAL A 58 -17.77 11.10 -21.23
N ALA A 59 -18.78 11.26 -20.38
CA ALA A 59 -20.18 11.34 -20.80
C ALA A 59 -20.46 12.60 -21.65
N ALA A 60 -19.87 13.74 -21.29
CA ALA A 60 -20.02 15.00 -22.02
C ALA A 60 -19.30 15.04 -23.39
N ARG A 61 -18.39 14.10 -23.65
CA ARG A 61 -17.69 13.94 -24.94
C ARG A 61 -18.41 13.00 -25.91
N ARG A 62 -19.53 12.42 -25.48
CA ARG A 62 -20.44 11.63 -26.32
C ARG A 62 -21.63 12.48 -26.76
#